data_AF-A0A9Q4L9C9-F1
#
_entry.id   AF-A0A9Q4L9C9-F1
#
_cell.length_a   1.000
_cell.length_b   1.000
_cell.length_c   1.000
_cell.angle_alpha   90.00
_cell.angle_beta   90.00
_cell.angle_gamma   90.00
#
_symmetry.space_group_name_H-M   'P 1'
#
loop_
_entity.id
_entity.type
_entity.pdbx_description
1 polymer ?
#
loop_
_entity_poly.entity_id
_entity_poly.type
_entity_poly.pdbx_seq_one_letter_code
_entity_poly.pdbx_strand_id
1 'polypeptide(L)'
;MADDEVNITRDGTADETTIQWRWDASTSRTVRLLWAFGVGTFFAAIVTVICWRLYRMAGEVAGGFGRAVVIALIIALAATVLALAASSDTERHLKRITRQLPINVPSETSLDRAMDAAVGTVVMGVIIGMLMGIGRYVSQNELLAVGAGPFTGLAALLLPLALVALVLASFLQSVGALDYEEQMIYLYEPEQTIDLAVIEVVSTRQFGDVVVVKLSYAQPDNQYIQGPRRIVVPPEVAHKLQSPIEHRMA
;
A
#
# COMPACT_ATOMS: atom_id res chain seq x y z
N MET A 1 -6.62 41.85 13.31
CA MET A 1 -7.28 40.64 12.80
C MET A 1 -6.74 40.45 11.41
N ALA A 2 -5.60 39.76 11.34
CA ALA A 2 -4.86 39.45 10.14
C ALA A 2 -4.72 37.94 10.16
N ASP A 3 -5.25 37.29 9.13
CA ASP A 3 -5.06 35.88 8.86
C ASP A 3 -3.62 35.73 8.34
N ASP A 4 -2.76 35.08 9.14
CA ASP A 4 -1.43 34.64 8.71
C ASP A 4 -1.60 33.44 7.77
N GLU A 5 -1.67 33.75 6.48
CA GLU A 5 -1.56 32.79 5.40
C GLU A 5 -0.08 32.32 5.35
N VAL A 6 0.17 31.10 5.84
CA VAL A 6 1.50 30.46 5.79
C VAL A 6 1.88 30.29 4.33
N ASN A 7 2.76 31.20 3.88
CA ASN A 7 3.34 31.26 2.56
C ASN A 7 4.25 30.02 2.35
N ILE A 8 3.71 29.01 1.68
CA ILE A 8 4.49 27.87 1.20
C ILE A 8 5.37 28.38 0.05
N THR A 9 6.58 28.82 0.38
CA THR A 9 7.57 29.25 -0.61
C THR A 9 7.90 28.10 -1.54
N ARG A 10 7.40 28.24 -2.76
CA ARG A 10 7.76 27.51 -3.96
C ARG A 10 9.18 27.91 -4.38
N ASP A 11 10.19 27.53 -3.61
CA ASP A 11 11.58 27.58 -4.07
C ASP A 11 12.40 26.43 -3.47
N GLY A 12 13.11 25.72 -4.34
CA GLY A 12 13.75 24.43 -4.06
C GLY A 12 15.10 24.57 -3.35
N THR A 13 15.15 25.31 -2.25
CA THR A 13 16.26 25.26 -1.30
C THR A 13 15.82 24.43 -0.10
N ALA A 14 16.25 23.17 -0.06
CA ALA A 14 16.14 22.38 1.15
C ALA A 14 16.98 23.07 2.23
N ASP A 15 16.32 23.76 3.16
CA ASP A 15 16.97 24.17 4.41
C ASP A 15 17.47 22.89 5.08
N GLU A 16 18.78 22.77 5.30
CA GLU A 16 19.42 21.60 5.91
C GLU A 16 18.92 21.34 7.35
N THR A 17 18.16 22.28 7.92
CA THR A 17 17.58 22.28 9.27
C THR A 17 16.17 21.66 9.34
N THR A 18 15.48 21.44 8.22
CA THR A 18 14.12 20.86 8.22
C THR A 18 14.05 19.57 7.39
N ILE A 19 13.72 18.46 8.04
CA ILE A 19 13.59 17.15 7.40
C ILE A 19 12.10 16.82 7.25
N GLN A 20 11.59 17.03 6.04
CA GLN A 20 10.25 16.57 5.67
C GLN A 20 10.29 15.09 5.28
N TRP A 21 9.38 14.28 5.81
CA TRP A 21 9.17 12.91 5.34
C TRP A 21 7.74 12.70 4.87
N ARG A 22 7.63 12.02 3.73
CA ARG A 22 6.36 11.51 3.22
C ARG A 22 6.48 10.01 3.05
N TRP A 23 5.91 9.28 3.98
CA TRP A 23 5.81 7.84 3.95
C TRP A 23 4.46 7.43 3.36
N ASP A 24 4.49 7.10 2.07
CA ASP A 24 3.35 6.55 1.34
C ASP A 24 3.83 5.34 0.50
N ALA A 25 2.92 4.63 -0.18
CA ALA A 25 3.20 3.48 -1.03
C ALA A 25 4.26 3.72 -2.12
N SER A 26 4.60 4.98 -2.42
CA SER A 26 5.70 5.36 -3.32
C SER A 26 7.10 5.21 -2.70
N THR A 27 7.21 5.30 -1.38
CA THR A 27 8.51 5.40 -0.67
C THR A 27 8.86 4.09 0.05
N SER A 28 7.89 3.24 0.36
CA SER A 28 8.10 1.98 1.09
C SER A 28 7.57 0.75 0.37
N ARG A 29 8.42 -0.27 0.27
CA ARG A 29 8.09 -1.55 -0.36
C ARG A 29 7.07 -2.32 0.47
N THR A 30 7.13 -2.26 1.79
CA THR A 30 6.19 -2.95 2.67
C THR A 30 4.78 -2.37 2.55
N VAL A 31 4.64 -1.04 2.60
CA VAL A 31 3.34 -0.37 2.43
C VAL A 31 2.80 -0.62 1.02
N ARG A 32 3.66 -0.56 0.01
CA ARG A 32 3.30 -0.86 -1.39
C ARG A 32 2.76 -2.28 -1.56
N LEU A 33 3.45 -3.28 -1.01
CA LEU A 33 3.02 -4.67 -1.08
C LEU A 33 1.72 -4.93 -0.33
N LEU A 34 1.56 -4.36 0.87
CA LEU A 34 0.33 -4.49 1.67
C LEU A 34 -0.87 -3.86 0.96
N TRP A 35 -0.65 -2.68 0.38
CA TRP A 35 -1.66 -1.98 -0.40
C TRP A 35 -2.01 -2.74 -1.69
N ALA A 36 -1.00 -3.18 -2.45
CA ALA A 36 -1.18 -3.96 -3.69
C ALA A 36 -1.85 -5.31 -3.43
N PHE A 37 -1.51 -5.98 -2.34
CA PHE A 37 -2.18 -7.20 -1.89
C PHE A 37 -3.64 -6.92 -1.55
N GLY A 38 -3.90 -5.89 -0.74
CA GLY A 38 -5.25 -5.50 -0.34
C GLY A 38 -6.14 -5.18 -1.53
N VAL A 39 -5.77 -4.14 -2.30
CA VAL A 39 -6.52 -3.69 -3.48
C VAL A 39 -6.60 -4.80 -4.53
N GLY A 40 -5.47 -5.45 -4.83
CA GLY A 40 -5.41 -6.53 -5.81
C GLY A 40 -6.34 -7.70 -5.47
N THR A 41 -6.46 -8.07 -4.20
CA THR A 41 -7.38 -9.14 -3.79
C THR A 41 -8.85 -8.78 -4.04
N PHE A 42 -9.26 -7.54 -3.74
CA PHE A 42 -10.64 -7.09 -3.99
C PHE A 42 -10.96 -7.08 -5.49
N PHE A 43 -10.08 -6.50 -6.30
CA PHE A 43 -10.25 -6.51 -7.76
C PHE A 43 -10.24 -7.93 -8.31
N ALA A 44 -9.35 -8.80 -7.82
CA ALA A 44 -9.28 -10.20 -8.23
C ALA A 44 -10.59 -10.93 -7.95
N ALA A 45 -11.17 -10.73 -6.77
CA ALA A 45 -12.45 -11.34 -6.41
C ALA A 45 -13.58 -10.87 -7.36
N ILE A 46 -13.69 -9.57 -7.62
CA ILE A 46 -14.70 -9.00 -8.54
C ILE A 46 -14.51 -9.56 -9.95
N VAL A 47 -13.29 -9.49 -10.48
CA VAL A 47 -12.96 -9.99 -11.83
C VAL A 47 -13.22 -11.48 -11.93
N THR A 48 -12.91 -12.27 -10.89
CA THR A 48 -13.16 -13.71 -10.85
C THR A 48 -14.66 -14.01 -11.02
N VAL A 49 -15.53 -13.28 -10.32
CA VAL A 49 -16.99 -13.43 -10.44
C VAL A 49 -17.48 -13.07 -11.86
N ILE A 50 -16.97 -11.97 -12.41
CA ILE A 50 -17.33 -11.53 -13.77
C ILE A 50 -16.86 -12.55 -14.81
N CYS A 51 -15.60 -12.97 -14.76
CA CYS A 51 -15.01 -13.97 -15.65
C CYS A 51 -15.74 -15.31 -15.57
N TRP A 52 -16.12 -15.74 -14.37
CA TRP A 52 -16.94 -16.94 -14.20
C TRP A 52 -18.30 -16.82 -14.88
N ARG A 53 -18.96 -15.66 -14.71
CA ARG A 53 -20.25 -15.37 -15.36
C ARG A 53 -20.13 -15.40 -16.89
N LEU A 54 -19.10 -14.75 -17.43
CA LEU A 54 -18.81 -14.70 -18.86
C LEU A 54 -18.48 -16.09 -19.42
N TYR A 55 -17.66 -16.88 -18.72
CA TYR A 55 -17.34 -18.25 -19.10
C TYR A 55 -18.59 -19.12 -19.20
N ARG A 56 -19.51 -18.98 -18.23
CA ARG A 56 -20.77 -19.73 -18.22
C ARG A 56 -21.67 -19.33 -19.40
N MET A 57 -21.89 -18.03 -19.59
CA MET A 57 -22.71 -17.50 -20.69
C MET A 57 -22.14 -17.87 -22.07
N ALA A 58 -20.82 -17.74 -22.26
CA ALA A 58 -20.18 -18.12 -23.51
C ALA A 58 -20.31 -19.62 -23.80
N GLY A 59 -20.32 -20.45 -22.75
CA GLY A 59 -20.63 -21.87 -22.85
C GLY A 59 -22.07 -22.18 -23.22
N GLU A 60 -23.03 -21.38 -22.74
CA GLU A 60 -24.45 -21.51 -23.08
C GLU A 60 -24.72 -21.11 -24.54
N VAL A 61 -24.05 -20.07 -25.05
CA VAL A 61 -24.26 -19.54 -26.42
C VAL A 61 -23.47 -20.30 -27.48
N ALA A 62 -22.18 -20.59 -27.23
CA ALA A 62 -21.25 -21.09 -28.24
C ALA A 62 -20.50 -22.36 -27.80
N GLY A 63 -20.99 -23.05 -26.77
CA GLY A 63 -20.45 -24.34 -26.32
C GLY A 63 -18.98 -24.28 -25.88
N GLY A 64 -18.21 -25.29 -26.27
CA GLY A 64 -16.78 -25.40 -25.93
C GLY A 64 -15.93 -24.27 -26.52
N PHE A 65 -16.26 -23.80 -27.73
CA PHE A 65 -15.51 -22.73 -28.39
C PHE A 65 -15.66 -21.39 -27.65
N GLY A 66 -16.88 -21.02 -27.25
CA GLY A 66 -17.11 -19.79 -26.47
C GLY A 66 -16.33 -19.77 -25.15
N ARG A 67 -16.27 -20.91 -24.45
CA ARG A 67 -15.47 -21.08 -23.23
C ARG A 67 -13.97 -20.86 -23.49
N ALA A 68 -13.44 -21.42 -24.58
CA ALA A 68 -12.03 -21.27 -24.95
C ALA A 68 -11.67 -19.81 -25.27
N VAL A 69 -12.55 -19.08 -25.96
CA VAL A 69 -12.36 -17.64 -26.26
C VAL A 69 -12.26 -16.81 -24.98
N VAL A 70 -13.15 -17.05 -24.01
CA VAL A 70 -13.11 -16.33 -22.73
C VAL A 70 -11.82 -16.61 -21.96
N ILE A 71 -11.36 -17.87 -21.93
CA ILE A 71 -10.09 -18.23 -21.28
C ILE A 71 -8.92 -17.53 -21.98
N ALA A 72 -8.86 -17.56 -23.31
CA ALA A 72 -7.81 -16.92 -24.08
C ALA A 72 -7.75 -15.41 -23.82
N LEU A 73 -8.92 -14.76 -23.74
CA LEU A 73 -9.02 -13.33 -23.41
C LEU A 73 -8.45 -13.02 -22.01
N ILE A 74 -8.82 -13.81 -21.00
CA ILE A 74 -8.32 -13.64 -19.62
C ILE A 74 -6.80 -13.79 -19.58
N ILE A 75 -6.26 -14.83 -20.25
CA ILE A 75 -4.81 -15.07 -20.31
C ILE A 75 -4.10 -13.91 -21.03
N ALA A 76 -4.65 -13.42 -22.14
CA ALA A 76 -4.08 -12.31 -22.88
C ALA A 76 -4.03 -11.02 -22.05
N LEU A 77 -5.10 -10.72 -21.29
CA LEU A 77 -5.14 -9.57 -20.39
C LEU A 77 -4.11 -9.70 -19.27
N ALA A 78 -4.05 -10.86 -18.61
CA ALA A 78 -3.05 -11.13 -17.58
C ALA A 78 -1.62 -10.99 -18.11
N ALA A 79 -1.32 -11.60 -19.26
CA ALA A 79 -0.01 -11.51 -19.90
C ALA A 79 0.35 -10.07 -20.28
N THR A 80 -0.62 -9.27 -20.73
CA THR A 80 -0.41 -7.86 -21.05
C THR A 80 -0.03 -7.06 -19.80
N VAL A 81 -0.74 -7.25 -18.68
CA VAL A 81 -0.42 -6.59 -17.41
C VAL A 81 0.98 -6.99 -16.92
N LEU A 82 1.33 -8.28 -16.96
CA LEU A 82 2.67 -8.73 -16.56
C LEU A 82 3.76 -8.21 -17.51
N ALA A 83 3.51 -8.15 -18.81
CA ALA A 83 4.46 -7.61 -19.78
C ALA A 83 4.72 -6.11 -19.54
N LEU A 84 3.68 -5.34 -19.21
CA LEU A 84 3.81 -3.94 -18.82
C LEU A 84 4.55 -3.79 -17.48
N ALA A 85 4.28 -4.66 -16.50
CA ALA A 85 4.99 -4.62 -15.22
C ALA A 85 6.48 -4.99 -15.34
N ALA A 86 6.82 -5.88 -16.27
CA ALA A 86 8.21 -6.31 -16.50
C ALA A 86 9.02 -5.33 -17.36
N SER A 87 8.35 -4.45 -18.11
CA SER A 87 9.03 -3.44 -18.93
C SER A 87 9.43 -2.25 -18.07
N SER A 88 10.73 -1.95 -18.04
CA SER A 88 11.29 -0.74 -17.43
C SER A 88 10.95 0.55 -18.21
N ASP A 89 10.23 0.45 -19.33
CA ASP A 89 9.92 1.55 -20.27
C ASP A 89 8.40 1.81 -20.38
N THR A 90 7.61 1.27 -19.44
CA THR A 90 6.15 1.35 -19.43
C THR A 90 5.63 2.79 -19.37
N GLU A 91 6.32 3.67 -18.67
CA GLU A 91 6.02 5.11 -18.66
C GLU A 91 6.15 5.74 -20.05
N ARG A 92 7.19 5.40 -20.81
CA ARG A 92 7.40 5.97 -22.16
C ARG A 92 6.40 5.43 -23.16
N HIS A 93 6.01 4.17 -23.04
CA HIS A 93 4.98 3.55 -23.88
C HIS A 93 3.58 4.10 -23.59
N LEU A 94 3.19 4.20 -22.32
CA LEU A 94 1.91 4.81 -21.95
C LEU A 94 1.88 6.29 -22.31
N LYS A 95 2.94 7.07 -22.04
CA LYS A 95 3.01 8.48 -22.43
C LYS A 95 2.90 8.70 -23.95
N ARG A 96 3.31 7.71 -24.75
CA ARG A 96 3.17 7.73 -26.22
C ARG A 96 1.74 7.40 -26.67
N ILE A 97 1.05 6.46 -26.00
CA ILE A 97 -0.34 6.08 -26.30
C ILE A 97 -1.31 7.16 -25.79
N THR A 98 -1.11 7.65 -24.56
CA THR A 98 -1.94 8.69 -23.93
C THR A 98 -1.74 10.05 -24.60
N ARG A 99 -0.62 10.30 -25.32
CA ARG A 99 -0.47 11.52 -26.15
C ARG A 99 -1.50 11.64 -27.27
N GLN A 100 -2.10 10.53 -27.68
CA GLN A 100 -3.15 10.49 -28.71
C GLN A 100 -4.57 10.51 -28.13
N LEU A 101 -4.73 10.36 -26.81
CA LEU A 101 -6.02 10.46 -26.13
C LEU A 101 -6.09 11.78 -25.34
N PRO A 102 -7.20 12.55 -25.41
CA PRO A 102 -7.38 13.79 -24.66
C PRO A 102 -7.75 13.47 -23.20
N ILE A 103 -6.88 12.75 -22.51
CA ILE A 103 -7.03 12.39 -21.10
C ILE A 103 -5.80 12.94 -20.39
N ASN A 104 -6.03 13.75 -19.35
CA ASN A 104 -4.96 14.31 -18.54
C ASN A 104 -4.01 13.20 -18.09
N VAL A 105 -2.73 13.37 -18.39
CA VAL A 105 -1.69 12.39 -18.03
C VAL A 105 -1.69 12.25 -16.51
N PRO A 106 -1.93 11.05 -15.95
CA PRO A 106 -1.90 10.84 -14.51
C PRO A 106 -0.54 11.24 -13.94
N SER A 107 -0.49 11.77 -12.72
CA SER A 107 0.78 12.00 -12.02
C SER A 107 1.56 10.68 -11.89
N GLU A 108 2.89 10.71 -11.97
CA GLU A 108 3.77 9.52 -12.00
C GLU A 108 3.42 8.54 -10.85
N THR A 109 3.18 9.07 -9.65
CA THR A 109 2.78 8.29 -8.46
C THR A 109 1.45 7.54 -8.61
N SER A 110 0.49 8.10 -9.35
CA SER A 110 -0.82 7.46 -9.56
C SER A 110 -0.75 6.30 -10.56
N LEU A 111 0.17 6.37 -11.52
CA LEU A 111 0.39 5.31 -12.51
C LEU A 111 1.08 4.09 -11.89
N ASP A 112 2.11 4.31 -11.07
CA ASP A 112 2.78 3.23 -10.32
C ASP A 112 1.80 2.50 -9.42
N ARG A 113 0.97 3.25 -8.69
CA ARG A 113 -0.07 2.69 -7.83
C ARG A 113 -1.12 1.89 -8.62
N ALA A 114 -1.52 2.35 -9.81
CA ALA A 114 -2.43 1.60 -10.67
C ALA A 114 -1.79 0.32 -11.21
N MET A 115 -0.50 0.36 -11.57
CA MET A 115 0.25 -0.80 -12.03
C MET A 115 0.39 -1.84 -10.92
N ASP A 116 0.76 -1.43 -9.71
CA ASP A 116 0.86 -2.31 -8.55
C ASP A 116 -0.48 -3.00 -8.22
N ALA A 117 -1.59 -2.26 -8.32
CA ALA A 117 -2.93 -2.83 -8.16
C ALA A 117 -3.26 -3.84 -9.26
N ALA A 118 -2.92 -3.53 -10.52
CA ALA A 118 -3.15 -4.44 -11.66
C ALA A 118 -2.34 -5.73 -11.51
N VAL A 119 -1.06 -5.64 -11.14
CA VAL A 119 -0.20 -6.79 -10.86
C VAL A 119 -0.75 -7.60 -9.70
N GLY A 120 -1.09 -6.94 -8.59
CA GLY A 120 -1.71 -7.59 -7.43
C GLY A 120 -3.01 -8.32 -7.79
N THR A 121 -3.83 -7.72 -8.65
CA THR A 121 -5.07 -8.32 -9.16
C THR A 121 -4.80 -9.61 -9.94
N VAL A 122 -3.80 -9.60 -10.83
CA VAL A 122 -3.48 -10.81 -11.61
C VAL A 122 -2.93 -11.92 -10.70
N VAL A 123 -1.99 -11.60 -9.82
CA VAL A 123 -1.40 -12.57 -8.89
C VAL A 123 -2.47 -13.17 -7.98
N MET A 124 -3.31 -12.34 -7.35
CA MET A 124 -4.38 -12.82 -6.48
C MET A 124 -5.47 -13.57 -7.25
N GLY A 125 -5.76 -13.17 -8.49
CA GLY A 125 -6.67 -13.88 -9.38
C GLY A 125 -6.19 -15.31 -9.68
N VAL A 126 -4.89 -15.49 -9.93
CA VAL A 126 -4.29 -16.82 -10.10
C VAL A 126 -4.39 -17.64 -8.83
N ILE A 127 -4.09 -17.07 -7.66
CA ILE A 127 -4.16 -17.77 -6.37
C ILE A 127 -5.60 -18.22 -6.08
N ILE A 128 -6.57 -17.31 -6.17
CA ILE A 128 -8.00 -17.61 -5.95
C ILE A 128 -8.48 -18.65 -6.96
N GLY A 129 -8.14 -18.47 -8.24
CA GLY A 129 -8.49 -19.39 -9.32
C GLY A 129 -7.91 -20.80 -9.12
N MET A 130 -6.66 -20.90 -8.68
CA MET A 130 -6.03 -22.18 -8.33
C MET A 130 -6.72 -22.85 -7.15
N LEU A 131 -7.01 -22.12 -6.06
CA LEU A 131 -7.72 -22.67 -4.91
C LEU A 131 -9.08 -23.23 -5.33
N MET A 132 -9.87 -22.45 -6.08
CA MET A 132 -11.17 -22.90 -6.58
C MET A 132 -11.04 -24.10 -7.54
N GLY A 133 -10.05 -24.08 -8.43
CA GLY A 133 -9.77 -25.16 -9.38
C GLY A 133 -9.38 -26.47 -8.70
N ILE A 134 -8.45 -26.41 -7.74
CA ILE A 134 -8.04 -27.57 -6.94
C ILE A 134 -9.21 -28.10 -6.13
N GLY A 135 -9.98 -27.22 -5.48
CA GLY A 135 -11.17 -27.63 -4.73
C GLY A 135 -12.18 -28.36 -5.60
N ARG A 136 -12.41 -27.87 -6.83
CA ARG A 136 -13.29 -28.54 -7.80
C ARG A 136 -12.73 -29.90 -8.22
N TYR A 137 -11.43 -30.00 -8.52
CA TYR A 137 -10.78 -31.25 -8.90
C TYR A 137 -10.85 -32.31 -7.78
N VAL A 138 -10.55 -31.91 -6.55
CA VAL A 138 -10.64 -32.78 -5.37
C VAL A 138 -12.07 -33.27 -5.16
N SER A 139 -13.06 -32.39 -5.32
CA SER A 139 -14.47 -32.75 -5.16
C SER A 139 -15.00 -33.65 -6.27
N GLN A 140 -14.53 -33.50 -7.51
CA GLN A 140 -14.97 -34.33 -8.65
C GLN A 140 -14.40 -35.75 -8.60
N ASN A 141 -13.21 -35.90 -8.02
CA ASN A 141 -12.52 -37.19 -7.90
C ASN A 141 -12.72 -37.85 -6.52
N GLU A 142 -13.61 -37.31 -5.67
CA GLU A 142 -13.90 -37.79 -4.32
C GLU A 142 -12.64 -37.98 -3.43
N LEU A 143 -11.58 -37.20 -3.70
CA LEU A 143 -10.26 -37.38 -3.06
C LEU A 143 -10.23 -37.01 -1.58
N LEU A 144 -11.20 -36.21 -1.12
CA LEU A 144 -11.39 -35.84 0.28
C LEU A 144 -12.87 -35.93 0.64
N ALA A 145 -13.17 -36.53 1.80
CA ALA A 145 -14.54 -36.61 2.34
C ALA A 145 -15.18 -35.22 2.59
N VAL A 146 -14.37 -34.17 2.70
CA VAL A 146 -14.79 -32.79 2.97
C VAL A 146 -15.08 -32.01 1.66
N GLY A 147 -14.77 -32.57 0.49
CA GLY A 147 -15.04 -31.95 -0.82
C GLY A 147 -14.31 -30.63 -1.07
N ALA A 148 -14.90 -29.74 -1.88
CA ALA A 148 -14.33 -28.43 -2.27
C ALA A 148 -14.37 -27.35 -1.17
N GLY A 149 -15.08 -27.60 -0.06
CA GLY A 149 -15.37 -26.63 0.99
C GLY A 149 -14.14 -25.93 1.56
N PRO A 150 -13.07 -26.64 1.96
CA PRO A 150 -11.88 -26.03 2.56
C PRO A 150 -11.16 -25.05 1.63
N PHE A 151 -11.06 -25.37 0.34
CA PHE A 151 -10.39 -24.51 -0.64
C PHE A 151 -11.18 -23.23 -0.93
N THR A 152 -12.51 -23.37 -1.01
CA THR A 152 -13.40 -22.21 -1.16
C THR A 152 -13.38 -21.32 0.08
N GLY A 153 -13.33 -21.95 1.27
CA GLY A 153 -13.16 -21.23 2.54
C GLY A 153 -11.85 -20.47 2.62
N LEU A 154 -10.73 -21.08 2.21
CA LEU A 154 -9.42 -20.41 2.13
C LEU A 154 -9.44 -19.23 1.16
N ALA A 155 -10.05 -19.40 -0.02
CA ALA A 155 -10.21 -18.30 -0.97
C ALA A 155 -11.05 -17.16 -0.39
N ALA A 156 -12.12 -17.48 0.35
CA ALA A 156 -12.96 -16.49 1.01
C ALA A 156 -12.24 -15.75 2.15
N LEU A 157 -11.33 -16.42 2.88
CA LEU A 157 -10.51 -15.82 3.93
C LEU A 157 -9.49 -14.79 3.41
N LEU A 158 -9.17 -14.81 2.11
CA LEU A 158 -8.30 -13.79 1.52
C LEU A 158 -8.94 -12.40 1.54
N LEU A 159 -10.26 -12.29 1.44
CA LEU A 159 -10.97 -11.00 1.49
C LEU A 159 -10.84 -10.27 2.84
N PRO A 160 -11.16 -10.87 4.00
CA PRO A 160 -10.95 -10.21 5.28
C PRO A 160 -9.45 -9.94 5.54
N LEU A 161 -8.56 -10.84 5.10
CA LEU A 161 -7.12 -10.61 5.22
C LEU A 161 -6.66 -9.40 4.37
N ALA A 162 -7.22 -9.23 3.18
CA ALA A 162 -6.97 -8.07 2.34
C ALA A 162 -7.45 -6.77 2.99
N LEU A 163 -8.60 -6.80 3.68
CA LEU A 163 -9.08 -5.65 4.45
C LEU A 163 -8.11 -5.30 5.59
N VAL A 164 -7.65 -6.30 6.34
CA VAL A 164 -6.62 -6.09 7.37
C VAL A 164 -5.35 -5.50 6.77
N ALA A 165 -4.89 -6.01 5.63
CA ALA A 165 -3.72 -5.49 4.93
C ALA A 165 -3.89 -4.01 4.51
N LEU A 166 -5.08 -3.62 4.02
CA LEU A 166 -5.38 -2.21 3.71
C LEU A 166 -5.39 -1.33 4.95
N VAL A 167 -5.98 -1.81 6.04
CA VAL A 167 -6.00 -1.09 7.33
C VAL A 167 -4.57 -0.88 7.83
N LEU A 168 -3.73 -1.92 7.81
CA LEU A 168 -2.32 -1.79 8.18
C LEU A 168 -1.58 -0.83 7.24
N ALA A 169 -1.85 -0.88 5.93
CA ALA A 169 -1.24 0.03 4.97
C ALA A 169 -1.58 1.49 5.30
N SER A 170 -2.83 1.76 5.68
CA SER A 170 -3.27 3.10 6.10
C SER A 170 -2.58 3.55 7.40
N PHE A 171 -2.38 2.67 8.37
CA PHE A 171 -1.66 3.02 9.61
C PHE A 171 -0.15 3.21 9.41
N LEU A 172 0.42 2.59 8.37
CA LEU A 172 1.84 2.72 8.03
C LEU A 172 2.12 3.94 7.14
N GLN A 173 1.09 4.55 6.55
CA GLN A 173 1.20 5.87 5.91
C GLN A 173 1.45 6.91 7.00
N SER A 174 2.51 7.70 6.83
CA SER A 174 2.94 8.70 7.81
C SER A 174 3.53 9.88 7.07
N VAL A 175 3.03 11.07 7.35
CA VAL A 175 3.52 12.31 6.75
C VAL A 175 3.84 13.27 7.89
N GLY A 176 5.04 13.85 7.86
CA GLY A 176 5.46 14.80 8.86
C GLY A 176 6.73 15.55 8.48
N ALA A 177 7.10 16.51 9.31
CA ALA A 177 8.34 17.27 9.20
C ALA A 177 9.00 17.33 10.57
N LEU A 178 10.33 17.21 10.58
CA LEU A 178 11.16 17.43 11.76
C LEU A 178 11.89 18.75 11.52
N ASP A 179 11.61 19.72 12.37
CA ASP A 179 12.30 21.01 12.37
C ASP A 179 13.30 21.04 13.53
N TYR A 180 14.59 21.11 13.19
CA TYR A 180 15.66 21.18 14.20
C TYR A 180 15.82 22.55 14.81
N GLU A 181 15.42 23.61 14.11
CA GLU A 181 15.55 25.00 14.56
C GLU A 181 14.47 25.31 15.58
N GLU A 182 13.25 24.85 15.33
CA GLU A 182 12.13 25.01 16.25
C GLU A 182 12.07 23.93 17.35
N GLN A 183 12.89 22.88 17.26
CA GLN A 183 12.80 21.68 18.10
C GLN A 183 11.39 21.07 18.12
N MET A 184 10.72 21.06 16.96
CA MET A 184 9.36 20.58 16.82
C MET A 184 9.25 19.45 15.80
N ILE A 185 8.44 18.44 16.12
CA ILE A 185 7.94 17.46 15.17
C ILE A 185 6.55 17.88 14.73
N TYR A 186 6.38 18.19 13.46
CA TYR A 186 5.10 18.41 12.82
C TYR A 186 4.59 17.09 12.23
N LEU A 187 3.51 16.54 12.76
CA LEU A 187 2.79 15.43 12.14
C LEU A 187 1.65 16.02 11.33
N TYR A 188 1.54 15.62 10.07
CA TYR A 188 0.46 16.07 9.19
C TYR A 188 -0.83 15.29 9.46
N GLU A 189 -0.73 14.03 9.92
CA GLU A 189 -1.91 13.26 10.29
C GLU A 189 -1.60 12.24 11.40
N PRO A 190 -2.14 12.40 12.62
CA PRO A 190 -2.94 13.55 13.07
C PRO A 190 -2.12 14.85 13.08
N GLU A 191 -2.72 15.98 12.70
CA GLU A 191 -2.14 17.32 12.78
C GLU A 191 -1.72 17.62 14.23
N GLN A 192 -0.44 17.39 14.55
CA GLN A 192 0.08 17.54 15.91
C GLN A 192 1.52 18.04 15.85
N THR A 193 1.78 19.09 16.61
CA THR A 193 3.12 19.61 16.83
C THR A 193 3.64 19.09 18.17
N ILE A 194 4.79 18.44 18.17
CA ILE A 194 5.39 17.84 19.36
C ILE A 194 6.74 18.50 19.62
N ASP A 195 6.89 19.12 20.78
CA ASP A 195 8.16 19.67 21.22
C ASP A 195 9.12 18.53 21.62
N LEU A 196 10.31 18.50 20.98
CA LEU A 196 11.37 17.54 21.27
C LEU A 196 11.92 17.68 22.69
N ALA A 197 11.77 18.83 23.34
CA ALA A 197 12.16 19.04 24.73
C ALA A 197 11.39 18.16 25.72
N VAL A 198 10.20 17.70 25.32
CA VAL A 198 9.28 16.93 26.15
C VAL A 198 9.51 15.42 26.02
N ILE A 199 10.26 14.97 25.01
CA ILE A 199 10.51 13.55 24.76
C ILE A 199 11.70 13.10 25.63
N GLU A 200 11.42 12.19 26.56
CA GLU A 200 12.38 11.67 27.52
C GLU A 200 13.09 10.44 26.97
N VAL A 201 12.37 9.46 26.41
CA VAL A 201 12.96 8.22 25.88
C VAL A 201 12.40 7.88 24.52
N VAL A 202 13.29 7.51 23.60
CA VAL A 202 12.92 7.01 22.28
C VAL A 202 13.34 5.56 22.14
N SER A 203 12.36 4.67 21.97
CA SER A 203 12.60 3.26 21.66
C SER A 203 12.22 2.99 20.22
N THR A 204 13.17 2.48 19.44
CA THR A 204 12.97 2.17 18.02
C THR A 204 12.86 0.67 17.83
N ARG A 205 11.87 0.23 17.03
CA ARG A 205 11.78 -1.14 16.56
C ARG A 205 11.64 -1.17 15.06
N GLN A 206 12.59 -1.82 14.39
CA GLN A 206 12.60 -1.95 12.94
C GLN A 206 11.83 -3.19 12.47
N PHE A 207 11.03 -3.02 11.43
CA PHE A 207 10.31 -4.06 10.71
C PHE A 207 10.55 -3.87 9.21
N GLY A 208 11.55 -4.57 8.66
CA GLY A 208 11.92 -4.41 7.25
C GLY A 208 12.46 -3.02 6.95
N ASP A 209 11.82 -2.31 6.02
CA ASP A 209 12.12 -0.91 5.72
C ASP A 209 11.50 0.06 6.73
N VAL A 210 10.57 -0.36 7.59
CA VAL A 210 9.83 0.50 8.52
C VAL A 210 10.48 0.59 9.90
N VAL A 211 10.54 1.77 10.52
CA VAL A 211 10.89 1.91 11.94
C VAL A 211 9.70 2.47 12.74
N VAL A 212 9.28 1.70 13.74
CA VAL A 212 8.30 2.15 14.73
C VAL A 212 9.05 2.80 15.88
N VAL A 213 8.79 4.08 16.08
CA VAL A 213 9.41 4.88 17.14
C VAL A 213 8.38 5.06 18.23
N LYS A 214 8.68 4.53 19.42
CA LYS A 214 7.91 4.73 20.63
C LYS A 214 8.49 5.93 21.37
N LEU A 215 7.65 6.94 21.56
CA LEU A 215 7.97 8.18 22.27
C LEU A 215 7.47 8.05 23.72
N SER A 216 8.37 8.26 24.68
CA SER A 216 8.02 8.47 26.09
C SER A 216 8.19 9.96 26.40
N TYR A 217 7.14 10.57 26.93
CA TYR A 217 7.14 11.98 27.30
C TYR A 217 7.51 12.14 28.78
N ALA A 218 8.36 13.11 29.08
CA ALA A 218 8.55 13.60 30.44
C ALA A 218 7.21 14.11 30.96
N GLN A 219 6.86 13.80 32.21
CA GLN A 219 5.67 14.34 32.87
C GLN A 219 6.10 15.38 33.91
N PRO A 220 6.49 16.60 33.48
CA PRO A 220 6.67 17.70 34.42
C PRO A 220 5.33 17.91 35.16
N ASP A 221 5.40 17.94 36.49
CA ASP A 221 4.26 18.12 37.40
C ASP A 221 3.17 17.04 37.34
N ASN A 222 3.49 15.81 36.89
CA ASN A 222 2.56 14.67 36.82
C ASN A 222 1.33 14.96 35.92
N GLN A 223 1.45 15.93 35.01
CA GLN A 223 0.41 16.25 34.04
C GLN A 223 0.56 15.39 32.78
N TYR A 224 -0.57 14.94 32.26
CA TYR A 224 -0.61 14.15 31.05
C TYR A 224 -0.38 15.05 29.83
N ILE A 225 0.70 14.79 29.09
CA ILE A 225 0.97 15.47 27.83
C ILE A 225 0.29 14.72 26.70
N GLN A 226 -0.55 15.44 25.95
CA GLN A 226 -1.20 14.91 24.77
C GLN A 226 -0.21 14.78 23.63
N GLY A 227 -0.13 13.58 23.05
CA GLY A 227 0.73 13.31 21.91
C GLY A 227 0.69 11.83 21.52
N PRO A 228 1.08 11.50 20.28
CA PRO A 228 1.14 10.13 19.82
C PRO A 228 2.32 9.45 20.52
N ARG A 229 2.06 8.30 21.16
CA ARG A 229 3.10 7.53 21.86
C ARG A 229 3.90 6.62 20.92
N ARG A 230 3.43 6.49 19.69
CA ARG A 230 4.04 5.67 18.64
C ARG A 230 3.88 6.40 17.32
N ILE A 231 4.99 6.61 16.63
CA ILE A 231 5.04 7.16 15.29
C ILE A 231 5.80 6.18 14.39
N VAL A 232 5.45 6.17 13.11
CA VAL A 232 6.13 5.36 12.10
C VAL A 232 6.92 6.31 11.22
N VAL A 233 8.24 6.11 11.12
CA VAL A 233 9.15 7.05 10.42
C VAL A 233 10.28 6.32 9.68
N PRO A 234 10.90 6.94 8.65
CA PRO A 234 12.07 6.41 7.91
C PRO A 234 13.20 5.98 8.83
N PRO A 235 13.97 4.92 8.50
CA PRO A 235 15.16 4.56 9.27
C PRO A 235 16.13 5.73 9.43
N GLU A 236 16.27 6.55 8.38
CA GLU A 236 17.09 7.76 8.39
C GLU A 236 16.58 8.81 9.39
N VAL A 237 15.26 9.01 9.45
CA VAL A 237 14.62 9.92 10.41
C VAL A 237 14.69 9.35 11.83
N ALA A 238 14.51 8.03 12.00
CA ALA A 238 14.62 7.37 13.29
C ALA A 238 16.03 7.49 13.90
N HIS A 239 17.08 7.28 13.11
CA HIS A 239 18.46 7.47 13.55
C HIS A 239 18.75 8.93 13.92
N LYS A 240 18.23 9.86 13.13
CA LYS A 240 18.35 11.30 13.35
C LYS A 240 17.52 11.83 14.54
N LEU A 241 16.49 11.10 14.97
CA LEU A 241 15.73 11.35 16.20
C LEU A 241 16.43 10.78 17.45
N GLN A 242 17.20 9.69 17.30
CA GLN A 242 17.96 9.12 18.42
C GLN A 242 19.18 9.96 18.78
N SER A 243 19.89 10.51 17.79
CA SER A 243 21.15 11.22 18.02
C SER A 243 21.07 12.43 18.98
N PRO A 244 20.04 13.30 18.95
CA PRO A 244 19.97 14.45 19.85
C PRO A 244 19.58 14.07 21.29
N ILE A 245 18.83 12.97 21.45
CA ILE A 245 18.30 12.52 22.75
C ILE A 245 19.36 11.73 23.51
N GLU A 246 20.14 10.88 22.82
CA GLU A 246 21.29 10.21 23.42
C GLU A 246 22.38 11.20 23.87
N HIS A 247 22.60 12.29 23.11
CA HIS A 247 23.56 13.34 23.48
C HIS A 247 23.13 14.17 24.70
N ARG A 248 21.84 14.15 25.06
CA ARG A 248 21.31 14.83 26.25
C ARG A 248 21.32 13.93 27.50
N MET A 249 21.35 12.61 27.34
CA MET A 249 21.41 11.65 28.44
C MET A 249 22.82 11.25 28.87
N ALA A 250 23.85 11.58 28.08
CA ALA A 250 25.27 11.40 28.41
C ALA A 250 25.80 12.60 29.22
#